data_AF-A0A8T7E0I9-F1
#
_entry.id   AF-A0A8T7E0I9-F1
#
_cell.length_a   1.000
_cell.length_b   1.000
_cell.length_c   1.000
_cell.angle_alpha   90.00
_cell.angle_beta   90.00
_cell.angle_gamma   90.00
#
_symmetry.space_group_name_H-M   'P 1'
#
loop_
_entity.id
_entity.type
_entity.pdbx_description
1 polymer ?
#
loop_
_entity_poly.entity_id
_entity_poly.type
_entity_poly.pdbx_seq_one_letter_code
_entity_poly.pdbx_strand_id
1 'polypeptide(L)'
;MAEENQDAQEKSEEATPKHRQDARDKGNVPRSRELSTMLVLMTGAAAMTLIGPRMGESLQSAFRVSLSVERDRVFDAGQLPIVLSNVLLSTVEAVAPFLLMIAAVAVIAPIAVGGWVFSTESAQPQLSRMDPIKGIKRVFGPRGLVEMLKALAKFALILGVALTALYLQFDIIMQLGRGSTEGDAAIALNLLYRTFIAVSAATLVVALIDVPFQLWEYSKNLRMSHQQIKDEFKQTEGKPEVRSRIRQLQQEVAARRMME
;
A
#
# COMPACT_ATOMS: atom_id res chain seq x y z
N MET A 1 -29.58 16.96 10.36
CA MET A 1 -29.74 17.34 11.78
C MET A 1 -30.23 16.19 12.68
N ALA A 2 -30.78 15.07 12.15
CA ALA A 2 -31.14 13.90 12.96
C ALA A 2 -30.03 12.83 13.09
N GLU A 3 -28.99 12.87 12.25
CA GLU A 3 -27.85 11.93 12.32
C GLU A 3 -26.78 12.33 13.35
N GLU A 4 -26.64 13.63 13.67
CA GLU A 4 -25.60 14.11 14.62
C GLU A 4 -25.90 13.72 16.09
N ASN A 5 -27.15 13.48 16.45
CA ASN A 5 -27.52 13.10 17.82
C ASN A 5 -27.43 11.58 18.10
N GLN A 6 -27.19 10.74 17.09
CA GLN A 6 -26.95 9.30 17.30
C GLN A 6 -25.48 8.98 17.61
N ASP A 7 -24.56 9.89 17.29
CA ASP A 7 -23.12 9.76 17.59
C ASP A 7 -22.75 10.11 19.05
N ALA A 8 -23.69 10.60 19.85
CA ALA A 8 -23.47 10.92 21.27
C ALA A 8 -23.39 9.69 22.18
N GLN A 9 -23.73 8.51 21.66
CA GLN A 9 -23.64 7.25 22.41
C GLN A 9 -22.32 6.57 22.08
N GLU A 10 -21.50 6.31 23.10
CA GLU A 10 -20.20 5.66 22.90
C GLU A 10 -20.35 4.33 22.15
N LYS A 11 -19.59 4.19 21.06
CA LYS A 11 -19.52 2.98 20.24
C LYS A 11 -18.69 1.92 20.97
N SER A 12 -19.35 1.13 21.82
CA SER A 12 -18.73 0.09 22.63
C SER A 12 -18.81 -1.31 22.01
N GLU A 13 -19.83 -1.58 21.20
CA GLU A 13 -20.12 -2.92 20.73
C GLU A 13 -19.32 -3.29 19.47
N GLU A 14 -19.05 -4.58 19.29
CA GLU A 14 -18.42 -5.06 18.06
C GLU A 14 -19.33 -4.95 16.85
N ALA A 15 -18.73 -4.65 15.70
CA ALA A 15 -19.44 -4.59 14.42
C ALA A 15 -20.03 -5.95 14.05
N THR A 16 -21.33 -5.98 13.73
CA THR A 16 -22.03 -7.15 13.19
C THR A 16 -21.43 -7.58 11.84
N PRO A 17 -21.66 -8.83 11.39
CA PRO A 17 -21.18 -9.31 10.09
C PRO A 17 -21.70 -8.45 8.92
N LYS A 18 -22.97 -8.03 8.97
CA LYS A 18 -23.58 -7.18 7.96
C LYS A 18 -22.93 -5.79 7.93
N HIS A 19 -22.71 -5.15 9.08
CA HIS A 19 -22.02 -3.85 9.12
C HIS A 19 -20.60 -3.91 8.53
N ARG A 20 -19.86 -5.00 8.81
CA ARG A 20 -18.53 -5.24 8.21
C ARG A 20 -18.61 -5.42 6.69
N GLN A 21 -19.64 -6.10 6.21
CA GLN A 21 -19.85 -6.31 4.78
C GLN A 21 -20.26 -5.02 4.07
N ASP A 22 -21.20 -4.25 4.62
CA ASP A 22 -21.59 -2.94 4.09
C ASP A 22 -20.40 -1.98 4.02
N ALA A 23 -19.52 -1.99 5.04
CA ALA A 23 -18.29 -1.22 5.02
C ALA A 23 -17.35 -1.66 3.89
N ARG A 24 -17.19 -2.98 3.67
CA ARG A 24 -16.41 -3.52 2.55
C ARG A 24 -17.03 -3.14 1.20
N ASP A 25 -18.34 -3.25 1.02
CA ASP A 25 -19.01 -2.92 -0.24
C ASP A 25 -18.87 -1.44 -0.60
N LYS A 26 -18.79 -0.58 0.42
CA LYS A 26 -18.44 0.85 0.30
C LYS A 26 -16.96 1.13 0.02
N GLY A 27 -16.11 0.10 -0.03
CA GLY A 27 -14.67 0.20 -0.25
C GLY A 27 -13.85 0.51 1.02
N ASN A 28 -14.46 0.48 2.20
CA ASN A 28 -13.78 0.72 3.47
C ASN A 28 -13.14 -0.58 3.99
N VAL A 29 -11.87 -0.79 3.61
CA VAL A 29 -11.02 -1.90 4.08
C VAL A 29 -9.80 -1.38 4.83
N PRO A 30 -9.25 -2.15 5.79
CA PRO A 30 -8.02 -1.75 6.45
C PRO A 30 -6.87 -1.75 5.45
N ARG A 31 -6.01 -0.73 5.51
CA ARG A 31 -4.82 -0.63 4.68
C ARG A 31 -3.66 -0.13 5.53
N SER A 32 -2.49 -0.75 5.39
CA SER A 32 -1.24 -0.24 5.96
C SER A 32 -0.34 0.26 4.84
N ARG A 33 -0.07 1.57 4.85
CA ARG A 33 0.87 2.19 3.92
C ARG A 33 2.30 1.74 4.20
N GLU A 34 2.65 1.54 5.47
CA GLU A 34 3.99 1.12 5.86
C GLU A 34 4.31 -0.31 5.45
N LEU A 35 3.33 -1.22 5.52
CA LEU A 35 3.49 -2.56 4.97
C LEU A 35 3.76 -2.51 3.46
N SER A 36 3.05 -1.64 2.74
CA SER A 36 3.24 -1.48 1.29
C SER A 36 4.63 -0.97 0.97
N THR A 37 5.09 0.06 1.68
CA THR A 37 6.47 0.58 1.56
C THR A 37 7.50 -0.51 1.86
N MET A 38 7.32 -1.24 2.96
CA MET A 38 8.25 -2.29 3.38
C MET A 38 8.35 -3.41 2.34
N LEU A 39 7.21 -3.93 1.87
CA LEU A 39 7.21 -5.01 0.88
C LEU A 39 7.88 -4.59 -0.43
N VAL A 40 7.63 -3.36 -0.90
CA VAL A 40 8.26 -2.84 -2.11
C VAL A 40 9.78 -2.68 -1.93
N LEU A 41 10.22 -2.12 -0.81
CA LEU A 41 11.66 -1.93 -0.52
C LEU A 41 12.39 -3.28 -0.36
N MET A 42 11.82 -4.20 0.40
CA MET A 42 12.38 -5.54 0.60
C MET A 42 12.42 -6.35 -0.71
N THR A 43 11.38 -6.22 -1.54
CA THR A 43 11.38 -6.82 -2.88
C THR A 43 12.46 -6.20 -3.76
N GLY A 44 12.63 -4.88 -3.72
CA GLY A 44 13.74 -4.22 -4.42
C GLY A 44 15.10 -4.71 -3.96
N ALA A 45 15.29 -4.90 -2.65
CA ALA A 45 16.54 -5.41 -2.10
C ALA A 45 16.83 -6.84 -2.58
N ALA A 46 15.83 -7.71 -2.58
CA ALA A 46 15.94 -9.09 -3.07
C ALA A 46 16.12 -9.15 -4.60
N ALA A 47 15.37 -8.35 -5.35
CA ALA A 47 15.48 -8.25 -6.79
C ALA A 47 16.87 -7.76 -7.21
N MET A 48 17.43 -6.80 -6.48
CA MET A 48 18.80 -6.34 -6.73
C MET A 48 19.84 -7.44 -6.50
N THR A 49 19.63 -8.35 -5.53
CA THR A 49 20.52 -9.52 -5.34
C THR A 49 20.43 -10.51 -6.50
N LEU A 50 19.21 -10.83 -6.92
CA LEU A 50 18.94 -11.93 -7.84
C LEU A 50 19.14 -11.52 -9.31
N ILE A 51 18.73 -10.30 -9.65
CA ILE A 51 18.65 -9.78 -11.03
C ILE A 51 19.74 -8.71 -11.26
N GLY A 52 20.15 -7.99 -10.21
CA GLY A 52 21.05 -6.84 -10.31
C GLY A 52 22.37 -7.11 -11.05
N PRO A 53 23.10 -8.21 -10.79
CA PRO A 53 24.35 -8.50 -11.51
C PRO A 53 24.14 -8.63 -13.03
N ARG A 54 23.15 -9.46 -13.45
CA ARG A 54 22.82 -9.66 -14.87
C ARG A 54 22.31 -8.38 -15.52
N MET A 55 21.50 -7.61 -14.80
CA MET A 55 21.00 -6.31 -15.25
C MET A 55 22.16 -5.34 -15.46
N GLY A 56 23.10 -5.27 -14.52
CA GLY A 56 24.30 -4.43 -14.61
C GLY A 56 25.20 -4.78 -15.79
N GLU A 57 25.47 -6.07 -15.99
CA GLU A 57 26.24 -6.58 -17.16
C GLU A 57 25.55 -6.23 -18.48
N SER A 58 24.23 -6.42 -18.56
CA SER A 58 23.44 -6.12 -19.76
C SER A 58 23.45 -4.62 -20.08
N LEU A 59 23.28 -3.77 -19.06
CA LEU A 59 23.36 -2.32 -19.21
C LEU A 59 24.77 -1.88 -19.61
N GLN A 60 25.81 -2.44 -19.00
CA GLN A 60 27.20 -2.14 -19.37
C GLN A 60 27.48 -2.55 -20.82
N SER A 61 26.98 -3.70 -21.26
CA SER A 61 27.09 -4.16 -22.64
C SER A 61 26.37 -3.22 -23.60
N ALA A 62 25.13 -2.82 -23.28
CA ALA A 62 24.36 -1.85 -24.06
C ALA A 62 25.09 -0.51 -24.21
N PHE A 63 25.71 -0.01 -23.12
CA PHE A 63 26.55 1.19 -23.15
C PHE A 63 27.79 1.01 -24.03
N ARG A 64 28.50 -0.12 -23.92
CA ARG A 64 29.68 -0.41 -24.75
C ARG A 64 29.30 -0.43 -26.23
N VAL A 65 28.22 -1.11 -26.60
CA VAL A 65 27.73 -1.17 -27.99
C VAL A 65 27.32 0.22 -28.49
N SER A 66 26.68 1.03 -27.64
CA SER A 66 26.23 2.38 -28.02
C SER A 66 27.38 3.35 -28.21
N LEU A 67 28.48 3.18 -27.48
CA LEU A 67 29.66 4.04 -27.53
C LEU A 67 30.77 3.52 -28.47
N SER A 68 30.72 2.26 -28.87
CA SER A 68 31.64 1.68 -29.86
C SER A 68 31.04 1.81 -31.26
N VAL A 69 31.42 2.88 -31.95
CA VAL A 69 30.97 3.12 -33.31
C VAL A 69 31.99 2.52 -34.29
N GLU A 70 31.65 1.37 -34.87
CA GLU A 70 32.44 0.76 -35.95
C GLU A 70 32.39 1.63 -37.22
N ARG A 71 33.54 1.79 -37.87
CA ARG A 71 33.72 2.65 -39.05
C ARG A 71 32.68 2.35 -40.15
N ASP A 72 32.38 1.07 -40.37
CA ASP A 72 31.45 0.63 -41.41
C ASP A 72 30.00 1.02 -41.12
N ARG A 73 29.64 1.21 -39.84
CA ARG A 73 28.30 1.64 -39.40
C ARG A 73 28.10 3.15 -39.45
N VAL A 74 29.18 3.94 -39.51
CA VAL A 74 29.11 5.41 -39.62
C VAL A 74 28.65 5.84 -41.00
N PHE A 75 29.03 5.09 -42.04
CA PHE A 75 28.79 5.48 -43.43
C PHE A 75 27.50 4.89 -44.02
N ASP A 76 26.79 4.03 -43.27
CA ASP A 76 25.49 3.48 -43.66
C ASP A 76 24.39 3.97 -42.69
N ALA A 77 23.63 4.98 -43.12
CA ALA A 77 22.53 5.55 -42.36
C ALA A 77 21.41 4.53 -42.04
N GLY A 78 21.32 3.41 -42.77
CA GLY A 78 20.37 2.33 -42.50
C GLY A 78 20.72 1.48 -41.28
N GLN A 79 21.97 1.48 -40.82
CA GLN A 79 22.41 0.69 -39.65
C GLN A 79 22.02 1.33 -38.33
N LEU A 80 21.91 2.66 -38.28
CA LEU A 80 21.70 3.39 -37.02
C LEU A 80 20.35 3.03 -36.35
N PRO A 81 19.20 2.97 -37.05
CA PRO A 81 17.95 2.54 -36.45
C PRO A 81 17.98 1.09 -35.95
N ILE A 82 18.69 0.20 -36.64
CA ILE A 82 18.81 -1.22 -36.27
C ILE A 82 19.58 -1.34 -34.95
N VAL A 83 20.75 -0.71 -34.86
CA VAL A 83 21.57 -0.70 -33.64
C VAL A 83 20.78 -0.08 -32.48
N LEU A 84 20.10 1.04 -32.71
CA LEU A 84 19.28 1.68 -31.70
C LEU A 84 18.16 0.76 -31.20
N SER A 85 17.44 0.09 -32.11
CA SER A 85 16.37 -0.84 -31.74
C SER A 85 16.89 -2.02 -30.92
N ASN A 86 18.04 -2.59 -31.27
CA ASN A 86 18.65 -3.69 -30.54
C ASN A 86 19.11 -3.26 -29.14
N VAL A 87 19.74 -2.09 -29.02
CA VAL A 87 20.14 -1.53 -27.72
C VAL A 87 18.91 -1.26 -26.85
N LEU A 88 17.86 -0.66 -27.41
CA LEU A 88 16.61 -0.40 -26.68
C LEU A 88 15.95 -1.69 -26.20
N LEU A 89 15.80 -2.68 -27.09
CA LEU A 89 15.20 -3.98 -26.74
C LEU A 89 16.01 -4.68 -25.65
N SER A 90 17.34 -4.76 -25.79
CA SER A 90 18.21 -5.37 -24.78
C SER A 90 18.15 -4.66 -23.43
N THR A 91 18.02 -3.32 -23.43
CA THR A 91 17.89 -2.52 -22.21
C THR A 91 16.55 -2.75 -21.53
N VAL A 92 15.46 -2.79 -22.31
CA VAL A 92 14.12 -3.10 -21.80
C VAL A 92 14.09 -4.52 -21.23
N GLU A 93 14.61 -5.51 -21.94
CA GLU A 93 14.69 -6.90 -21.47
C GLU A 93 15.52 -7.04 -20.19
N ALA A 94 16.60 -6.28 -20.05
CA ALA A 94 17.43 -6.29 -18.85
C ALA A 94 16.70 -5.71 -17.61
N VAL A 95 15.93 -4.63 -17.80
CA VAL A 95 15.29 -3.88 -16.69
C VAL A 95 13.87 -4.37 -16.40
N ALA A 96 13.17 -4.93 -17.39
CA ALA A 96 11.78 -5.37 -17.26
C ALA A 96 11.55 -6.36 -16.11
N PRO A 97 12.38 -7.39 -15.86
CA PRO A 97 12.15 -8.33 -14.77
C PRO A 97 12.14 -7.64 -13.39
N PHE A 98 13.03 -6.66 -13.20
CA PHE A 98 13.09 -5.87 -11.98
C PHE A 98 11.82 -5.01 -11.82
N LEU A 99 11.44 -4.27 -12.87
CA LEU A 99 10.26 -3.42 -12.86
C LEU A 99 8.96 -4.20 -12.66
N LEU A 100 8.82 -5.35 -13.33
CA LEU A 100 7.64 -6.21 -13.21
C LEU A 100 7.51 -6.75 -11.79
N MET A 101 8.61 -7.14 -11.15
CA MET A 101 8.59 -7.61 -9.77
C MET A 101 8.16 -6.51 -8.79
N ILE A 102 8.71 -5.30 -8.93
CA ILE A 102 8.31 -4.14 -8.12
C ILE A 102 6.85 -3.76 -8.37
N ALA A 103 6.42 -3.70 -9.63
CA ALA A 103 5.05 -3.36 -10.00
C ALA A 103 4.05 -4.39 -9.44
N ALA A 104 4.36 -5.69 -9.55
CA ALA A 104 3.53 -6.75 -8.98
C ALA A 104 3.36 -6.57 -7.47
N VAL A 105 4.45 -6.35 -6.73
CA VAL A 105 4.38 -6.15 -5.28
C VAL A 105 3.68 -4.83 -4.92
N ALA A 106 3.87 -3.76 -5.68
CA ALA A 106 3.16 -2.49 -5.46
C ALA A 106 1.64 -2.63 -5.60
N VAL A 107 1.16 -3.53 -6.47
CA VAL A 107 -0.27 -3.87 -6.60
C VAL A 107 -0.73 -4.82 -5.49
N ILE A 108 0.06 -5.84 -5.18
CA ILE A 108 -0.30 -6.89 -4.20
C ILE A 108 -0.27 -6.36 -2.75
N ALA A 109 0.68 -5.48 -2.41
CA ALA A 109 0.91 -5.09 -1.03
C ALA A 109 -0.28 -4.34 -0.37
N PRO A 110 -0.99 -3.42 -1.04
CA PRO A 110 -2.22 -2.83 -0.50
C PRO A 110 -3.34 -3.85 -0.26
N ILE A 111 -3.37 -4.94 -1.04
CA ILE A 111 -4.37 -6.02 -0.96
C ILE A 111 -4.08 -6.94 0.23
N ALA A 112 -2.82 -7.07 0.65
CA ALA A 112 -2.38 -8.01 1.67
C ALA A 112 -3.06 -7.83 3.04
N VAL A 113 -3.49 -6.61 3.40
CA VAL A 113 -4.18 -6.33 4.68
C VAL A 113 -5.70 -6.39 4.53
N GLY A 114 -6.24 -5.66 3.55
CA GLY A 114 -7.69 -5.45 3.41
C GLY A 114 -8.42 -6.51 2.58
N GLY A 115 -7.67 -7.30 1.81
CA GLY A 115 -8.21 -8.15 0.75
C GLY A 115 -8.58 -7.36 -0.50
N TRP A 116 -9.01 -8.10 -1.53
CA TRP A 116 -9.48 -7.50 -2.78
C TRP A 116 -10.92 -7.01 -2.61
N VAL A 117 -11.16 -5.72 -2.87
CA VAL A 117 -12.49 -5.12 -2.79
C VAL A 117 -12.70 -4.19 -3.98
N PHE A 118 -13.78 -4.43 -4.71
CA PHE A 118 -14.22 -3.60 -5.83
C PHE A 118 -15.48 -2.83 -5.41
N SER A 119 -15.38 -1.51 -5.32
CA SER A 119 -16.49 -0.64 -4.91
C SER A 119 -16.69 0.49 -5.92
N THR A 120 -17.82 0.48 -6.61
CA THR A 120 -18.24 1.57 -7.51
C THR A 120 -18.66 2.81 -6.72
N GLU A 121 -19.17 2.66 -5.50
CA GLU A 121 -19.57 3.76 -4.62
C GLU A 121 -18.36 4.59 -4.17
N SER A 122 -17.22 3.94 -3.92
CA SER A 122 -15.95 4.63 -3.62
C SER A 122 -15.41 5.49 -4.77
N ALA A 123 -15.79 5.20 -6.01
CA ALA A 123 -15.36 5.95 -7.20
C ALA A 123 -16.23 7.18 -7.48
N GLN A 124 -17.38 7.32 -6.80
CA GLN A 124 -18.26 8.47 -7.00
C GLN A 124 -17.70 9.73 -6.32
N PRO A 125 -17.83 10.92 -6.94
CA PRO A 125 -17.41 12.17 -6.32
C PRO A 125 -18.31 12.50 -5.13
N GLN A 126 -17.75 12.39 -3.92
CA GLN A 126 -18.43 12.74 -2.67
C GLN A 126 -18.04 14.16 -2.24
N LEU A 127 -18.93 15.14 -2.43
CA LEU A 127 -18.71 16.56 -2.04
C LEU A 127 -18.35 16.70 -0.54
N SER A 128 -18.86 15.80 0.30
CA SER A 128 -18.57 15.75 1.73
C SER A 128 -17.09 15.51 2.06
N ARG A 129 -16.30 14.93 1.13
CA ARG A 129 -14.85 14.74 1.30
C ARG A 129 -14.04 16.01 1.03
N MET A 130 -14.63 17.03 0.40
CA MET A 130 -13.97 18.30 0.06
C MET A 130 -14.20 19.42 1.09
N ASP A 131 -14.80 19.14 2.25
CA ASP A 131 -15.03 20.13 3.30
C ASP A 131 -13.68 20.61 3.91
N PRO A 132 -13.28 21.88 3.70
CA PRO A 132 -12.01 22.40 4.16
C PRO A 132 -11.94 22.54 5.68
N ILE A 133 -13.06 22.77 6.36
CA ILE A 133 -13.11 22.94 7.82
C ILE A 133 -12.83 21.59 8.49
N LYS A 134 -13.48 20.52 8.00
CA LYS A 134 -13.18 19.15 8.46
C LYS A 134 -11.75 18.74 8.14
N GLY A 135 -11.21 19.15 7.00
CA GLY A 135 -9.82 18.94 6.63
C GLY A 135 -8.84 19.56 7.63
N ILE A 136 -9.01 20.84 7.96
CA ILE A 136 -8.16 21.57 8.92
C ILE A 136 -8.24 20.92 10.31
N LYS A 137 -9.44 20.60 10.81
CA LYS A 137 -9.59 19.93 12.11
C LYS A 137 -8.93 18.56 12.16
N ARG A 138 -8.88 17.84 11.04
CA ARG A 138 -8.20 16.54 10.94
C ARG A 138 -6.68 16.68 10.99
N VAL A 139 -6.12 17.73 10.38
CA VAL A 139 -4.68 18.00 10.32
C VAL A 139 -4.16 18.61 11.63
N PHE A 140 -4.86 19.59 12.19
CA PHE A 140 -4.43 20.31 13.41
C PHE A 140 -5.09 19.80 14.70
N GLY A 141 -5.91 18.76 14.62
CA GLY A 141 -6.52 18.13 15.80
C GLY A 141 -5.60 17.11 16.50
N PRO A 142 -6.06 16.49 17.61
CA PRO A 142 -5.29 15.50 18.37
C PRO A 142 -4.83 14.31 17.51
N ARG A 143 -5.64 13.90 16.54
CA ARG A 143 -5.30 12.84 15.59
C ARG A 143 -4.11 13.22 14.70
N GLY A 144 -4.06 14.46 14.22
CA GLY A 144 -2.94 14.97 13.43
C GLY A 144 -1.63 15.01 14.21
N LEU A 145 -1.68 15.41 15.48
CA LEU A 145 -0.51 15.41 16.37
C LEU A 145 0.04 13.98 16.57
N VAL A 146 -0.84 13.00 16.80
CA VAL A 146 -0.44 11.59 16.95
C VAL A 146 0.17 11.04 15.65
N GLU A 147 -0.41 11.35 14.49
CA GLU A 147 0.17 10.96 13.20
C GLU A 147 1.54 11.61 12.96
N MET A 148 1.71 12.89 13.32
CA MET A 148 2.99 13.59 13.21
C MET A 148 4.06 12.94 14.09
N LEU A 149 3.74 12.62 15.34
CA LEU A 149 4.68 11.94 16.25
C LEU A 149 5.08 10.57 15.72
N LYS A 150 4.12 9.78 15.19
CA LYS A 150 4.42 8.51 14.51
C LYS A 150 5.34 8.73 13.31
N ALA A 151 5.08 9.73 12.48
CA ALA A 151 5.92 10.02 11.32
C ALA A 151 7.35 10.41 11.71
N LEU A 152 7.53 11.24 12.75
CA LEU A 152 8.84 11.61 13.28
C LEU A 152 9.58 10.40 13.87
N ALA A 153 8.88 9.53 14.62
CA ALA A 153 9.47 8.31 15.15
C ALA A 153 9.95 7.37 14.03
N LYS A 154 9.14 7.18 12.99
CA LYS A 154 9.51 6.41 11.78
C LYS A 154 10.73 7.00 11.09
N PHE A 155 10.73 8.32 10.89
CA PHE A 155 11.85 9.03 10.28
C PHE A 155 13.14 8.88 11.11
N ALA A 156 13.07 9.09 12.42
CA ALA A 156 14.21 8.97 13.32
C ALA A 156 14.79 7.54 13.31
N LEU A 157 13.93 6.50 13.27
CA LEU A 157 14.37 5.12 13.14
C LEU A 157 15.14 4.89 11.84
N ILE A 158 14.56 5.29 10.71
CA ILE A 158 15.17 5.11 9.39
C ILE A 158 16.48 5.90 9.29
N LEU A 159 16.49 7.15 9.75
CA LEU A 159 17.68 8.00 9.78
C LEU A 159 18.77 7.39 10.68
N GLY A 160 18.41 6.92 11.87
CA GLY A 160 19.35 6.28 12.79
C GLY A 160 20.00 5.03 12.17
N VAL A 161 19.22 4.19 11.49
CA VAL A 161 19.75 3.02 10.79
C VAL A 161 20.63 3.43 9.61
N ALA A 162 20.22 4.42 8.81
CA ALA A 162 21.02 4.91 7.69
C ALA A 162 22.38 5.48 8.15
N LEU A 163 22.37 6.34 9.18
CA LEU A 163 23.58 6.91 9.76
C LEU A 163 24.48 5.84 10.36
N THR A 164 23.90 4.86 11.07
CA THR A 164 24.67 3.74 11.63
C THR A 164 25.29 2.89 10.52
N ALA A 165 24.53 2.56 9.48
CA ALA A 165 25.02 1.78 8.34
C ALA A 165 26.15 2.48 7.58
N LEU A 166 26.08 3.80 7.44
CA LEU A 166 27.15 4.62 6.85
C LEU A 166 28.36 4.72 7.77
N TYR A 167 28.14 4.93 9.08
CA TYR A 167 29.21 5.02 10.08
C TYR A 167 30.03 3.73 10.15
N LEU A 168 29.37 2.57 10.16
CA LEU A 168 30.04 1.27 10.14
C LEU A 168 30.88 1.02 8.87
N GLN A 169 30.63 1.78 7.81
CA GLN A 169 31.36 1.69 6.54
C GLN A 169 32.26 2.91 6.30
N PHE A 170 32.38 3.81 7.27
CA PHE A 170 33.05 5.10 7.10
C PHE A 170 34.50 4.97 6.62
N ASP A 171 35.27 4.04 7.18
CA ASP A 171 36.66 3.80 6.78
C ASP A 171 36.78 3.34 5.32
N ILE A 172 35.80 2.57 4.83
CA ILE A 172 35.75 2.14 3.43
C ILE A 172 35.44 3.35 2.54
N ILE A 173 34.47 4.19 2.94
CA ILE A 173 34.11 5.43 2.22
C ILE A 173 35.33 6.35 2.08
N MET A 174 36.14 6.49 3.14
CA MET A 174 37.35 7.32 3.11
C MET A 174 38.47 6.77 2.23
N GLN A 175 38.39 5.50 1.82
CA GLN A 175 39.34 4.86 0.90
C GLN A 175 38.92 4.94 -0.56
N LEU A 176 37.65 5.23 -0.87
CA LEU A 176 37.20 5.45 -2.24
C LEU A 176 37.99 6.61 -2.89
N GLY A 177 38.41 6.43 -4.14
CA GLY A 177 39.23 7.38 -4.88
C GLY A 177 40.74 7.17 -4.73
N ARG A 178 41.17 6.22 -3.88
CA ARG A 178 42.58 5.81 -3.76
C ARG A 178 42.89 4.53 -4.55
N GLY A 179 41.87 3.84 -5.04
CA GLY A 179 41.99 2.59 -5.79
C GLY A 179 41.91 2.80 -7.30
N SER A 180 41.70 1.69 -8.03
CA SER A 180 41.34 1.73 -9.44
C SER A 180 39.88 2.16 -9.61
N THR A 181 39.56 2.86 -10.70
CA THR A 181 38.19 3.33 -10.96
C THR A 181 37.16 2.19 -10.99
N GLU A 182 37.51 1.05 -11.58
CA GLU A 182 36.63 -0.12 -11.64
C GLU A 182 36.41 -0.76 -10.26
N GLY A 183 37.48 -0.91 -9.47
CA GLY A 183 37.41 -1.44 -8.11
C GLY A 183 36.61 -0.54 -7.18
N ASP A 184 36.85 0.77 -7.24
CA ASP A 184 36.16 1.76 -6.41
C ASP A 184 34.67 1.84 -6.76
N ALA A 185 34.29 1.68 -8.03
CA ALA A 185 32.90 1.60 -8.46
C ALA A 185 32.19 0.37 -7.88
N ALA A 186 32.84 -0.80 -7.91
CA ALA A 186 32.28 -2.03 -7.34
C ALA A 186 32.11 -1.92 -5.81
N ILE A 187 33.10 -1.34 -5.12
CA ILE A 187 33.03 -1.10 -3.66
C ILE A 187 31.89 -0.12 -3.35
N ALA A 188 31.76 0.97 -4.10
CA ALA A 188 30.69 1.96 -3.94
C ALA A 188 29.30 1.33 -4.12
N LEU A 189 29.11 0.51 -5.16
CA LEU A 189 27.86 -0.21 -5.40
C LEU A 189 27.51 -1.17 -4.26
N ASN A 190 28.48 -1.93 -3.75
CA ASN A 190 28.28 -2.80 -2.59
C ASN A 190 27.93 -2.00 -1.32
N LEU A 191 28.55 -0.84 -1.11
CA LEU A 191 28.25 0.05 0.02
C LEU A 191 26.81 0.62 -0.05
N LEU A 192 26.41 1.09 -1.23
CA LEU A 192 25.05 1.53 -1.50
C LEU A 192 24.05 0.41 -1.26
N TYR A 193 24.35 -0.79 -1.77
CA TYR A 193 23.49 -1.96 -1.61
C TYR A 193 23.32 -2.38 -0.14
N ARG A 194 24.42 -2.43 0.64
CA ARG A 194 24.36 -2.75 2.08
C ARG A 194 23.55 -1.72 2.86
N THR A 195 23.76 -0.44 2.58
CA THR A 195 22.99 0.64 3.20
C THR A 195 21.51 0.55 2.82
N PHE A 196 21.21 0.25 1.56
CA PHE A 196 19.85 0.06 1.08
C PHE A 196 19.14 -1.11 1.76
N ILE A 197 19.80 -2.27 1.93
CA ILE A 197 19.24 -3.39 2.69
C ILE A 197 18.99 -2.99 4.14
N ALA A 198 19.94 -2.33 4.80
CA ALA A 198 19.80 -1.94 6.20
C ALA A 198 18.58 -1.01 6.41
N VAL A 199 18.43 0.00 5.54
CA VAL A 199 17.28 0.91 5.57
C VAL A 199 15.98 0.18 5.23
N SER A 200 15.98 -0.71 4.22
CA SER A 200 14.82 -1.52 3.88
C SER A 200 14.39 -2.42 5.04
N ALA A 201 15.34 -3.04 5.73
CA ALA A 201 15.09 -3.86 6.91
C ALA A 201 14.53 -3.03 8.08
N ALA A 202 14.94 -1.77 8.25
CA ALA A 202 14.35 -0.89 9.27
C ALA A 202 12.84 -0.68 9.07
N THR A 203 12.38 -0.66 7.81
CA THR A 203 10.95 -0.52 7.50
C THR A 203 10.11 -1.73 7.93
N LEU A 204 10.74 -2.89 8.15
CA LEU A 204 10.08 -4.07 8.73
C LEU A 204 9.61 -3.78 10.15
N VAL A 205 10.44 -3.15 10.97
CA VAL A 205 10.07 -2.75 12.34
C VAL A 205 8.90 -1.76 12.31
N VAL A 206 8.93 -0.81 11.38
CA VAL A 206 7.84 0.16 11.19
C VAL A 206 6.54 -0.56 10.83
N ALA A 207 6.57 -1.46 9.85
CA ALA A 207 5.41 -2.20 9.39
C ALA A 207 4.85 -3.14 10.47
N LEU A 208 5.71 -3.78 11.28
CA LEU A 208 5.30 -4.65 12.40
C LEU A 208 4.50 -3.90 13.47
N ILE A 209 4.75 -2.60 13.65
CA ILE A 209 4.00 -1.76 14.59
C ILE A 209 2.76 -1.17 13.91
N ASP A 210 2.91 -0.70 12.66
CA ASP A 210 1.85 -0.02 11.93
C ASP A 210 0.69 -0.97 11.57
N VAL A 211 0.96 -2.21 11.13
CA VAL A 211 -0.10 -3.14 10.70
C VAL A 211 -1.08 -3.47 11.84
N PRO A 212 -0.65 -3.92 13.04
CA PRO A 212 -1.57 -4.15 14.15
C PRO A 212 -2.31 -2.90 14.58
N PHE A 213 -1.64 -1.74 14.58
CA PHE A 213 -2.27 -0.46 14.91
C PHE A 213 -3.39 -0.11 13.91
N GLN A 214 -3.15 -0.26 12.61
CA GLN A 214 -4.16 0.01 11.57
C GLN A 214 -5.33 -0.97 11.64
N LEU A 215 -5.09 -2.25 11.94
CA LEU A 215 -6.16 -3.24 12.13
C LEU A 215 -7.00 -2.93 13.36
N TRP A 216 -6.36 -2.51 14.46
CA TRP A 216 -7.06 -2.09 15.67
C TRP A 216 -7.87 -0.82 15.44
N GLU A 217 -7.28 0.21 14.80
CA GLU A 217 -7.96 1.47 14.50
C GLU A 217 -9.15 1.24 13.55
N TYR A 218 -8.99 0.39 12.53
CA TYR A 218 -10.08 0.00 11.64
C TYR A 218 -11.22 -0.69 12.40
N SER A 219 -10.89 -1.67 13.25
CA SER A 219 -11.89 -2.38 14.05
C SER A 219 -12.59 -1.44 15.03
N LYS A 220 -11.86 -0.50 15.64
CA LYS A 220 -12.40 0.54 16.52
C LYS A 220 -13.36 1.46 15.79
N ASN A 221 -13.04 1.86 14.56
CA ASN A 221 -13.88 2.73 13.74
C ASN A 221 -15.17 2.05 13.28
N LEU A 222 -15.20 0.72 13.21
CA LEU A 222 -16.38 -0.07 12.88
C LEU A 222 -17.28 -0.39 14.10
N ARG A 223 -16.85 -0.07 15.33
CA ARG A 223 -17.67 -0.34 16.53
C ARG A 223 -19.02 0.34 16.42
N MET A 224 -20.03 -0.33 16.97
CA MET A 224 -21.41 0.11 16.90
C MET A 224 -21.89 0.52 18.30
N SER A 225 -22.88 1.41 18.35
CA SER A 225 -23.64 1.62 19.59
C SER A 225 -24.68 0.52 19.76
N HIS A 226 -25.09 0.27 21.00
CA HIS A 226 -26.13 -0.71 21.29
C HIS A 226 -27.46 -0.40 20.56
N GLN A 227 -27.74 0.88 20.32
CA GLN A 227 -28.90 1.31 19.54
C GLN A 227 -28.76 0.97 18.06
N GLN A 228 -27.59 1.18 17.47
CA GLN A 228 -27.30 0.82 16.07
C GLN A 228 -27.47 -0.68 15.83
N ILE A 229 -27.02 -1.52 16.76
CA ILE A 229 -27.22 -2.97 16.67
C ILE A 229 -28.71 -3.32 16.67
N LYS A 230 -29.50 -2.76 17.59
CA LYS A 230 -30.95 -2.99 17.63
C LYS A 230 -31.64 -2.59 16.33
N ASP A 231 -31.25 -1.46 15.76
CA ASP A 231 -31.86 -0.97 14.53
C ASP A 231 -31.44 -1.81 13.32
N GLU A 232 -30.21 -2.33 13.29
CA GLU A 232 -29.77 -3.27 12.27
C GLU A 232 -30.50 -4.63 12.36
N PHE A 233 -30.73 -5.15 13.57
CA PHE A 233 -31.56 -6.34 13.79
C PHE A 233 -32.99 -6.11 13.28
N LYS A 234 -33.60 -4.95 13.55
CA LYS A 234 -34.93 -4.61 13.02
C LYS A 234 -34.96 -4.54 11.49
N GLN A 235 -33.90 -4.03 10.85
CA GLN A 235 -33.82 -3.99 9.39
C GLN A 235 -33.63 -5.37 8.77
N THR A 236 -32.89 -6.26 9.44
CA THR A 236 -32.53 -7.57 8.90
C THR A 236 -33.60 -8.63 9.16
N GLU A 237 -34.20 -8.65 10.35
CA GLU A 237 -35.28 -9.58 10.69
C GLU A 237 -36.69 -9.04 10.41
N GLY A 238 -36.81 -7.74 10.13
CA GLY A 238 -38.07 -7.03 10.05
C GLY A 238 -38.61 -6.67 11.44
N LYS A 239 -39.44 -5.61 11.52
CA LYS A 239 -40.07 -5.22 12.78
C LYS A 239 -40.94 -6.38 13.29
N PRO A 240 -40.90 -6.74 14.59
CA PRO A 240 -41.75 -7.78 15.16
C PRO A 240 -43.23 -7.54 14.88
N GLU A 241 -43.65 -6.27 14.88
CA GLU A 241 -44.98 -5.80 14.53
C GLU A 241 -45.37 -6.19 13.10
N VAL A 242 -44.45 -6.10 12.15
CA VAL A 242 -44.67 -6.47 10.74
C VAL A 242 -44.72 -7.98 10.57
N ARG A 243 -43.84 -8.74 11.23
CA ARG A 243 -43.93 -10.22 11.26
C ARG A 243 -45.24 -10.70 11.89
N SER A 244 -45.69 -10.06 12.97
CA SER A 244 -46.97 -10.35 13.63
C SER A 244 -48.16 -10.03 12.72
N ARG A 245 -48.13 -8.87 12.05
CA ARG A 245 -49.17 -8.46 11.09
C ARG A 245 -49.27 -9.41 9.90
N ILE A 246 -48.13 -9.87 9.37
CA ILE A 246 -48.09 -10.86 8.29
C ILE A 246 -48.70 -12.19 8.76
N ARG A 247 -48.39 -12.65 9.97
CA ARG A 247 -49.03 -13.86 10.53
C ARG A 247 -50.54 -13.71 10.70
N GLN A 248 -51.02 -12.57 11.20
CA GLN A 248 -52.46 -12.32 11.33
C GLN A 248 -53.16 -12.36 9.96
N LEU A 249 -52.59 -11.70 8.95
CA LEU A 249 -53.12 -11.72 7.58
C LEU A 249 -53.12 -13.14 6.98
N GLN A 250 -52.07 -13.93 7.23
CA GLN A 250 -52.01 -15.33 6.78
C GLN A 250 -53.11 -16.18 7.44
N GLN A 251 -53.41 -15.96 8.72
CA GLN A 251 -54.49 -16.64 9.44
C GLN A 251 -55.87 -16.22 8.93
N GLU A 252 -56.11 -14.94 8.65
CA GLU A 252 -57.37 -14.46 8.07
C GLU A 252 -57.64 -15.05 6.67
N VAL A 253 -56.62 -15.14 5.83
CA VAL A 253 -56.73 -15.77 4.50
C VAL A 253 -56.99 -17.27 4.62
N ALA A 254 -56.34 -17.96 5.55
CA ALA A 254 -56.59 -19.38 5.80
C ALA A 254 -58.01 -19.65 6.34
N ALA A 255 -58.52 -18.78 7.22
CA ALA A 255 -59.88 -18.87 7.74
C ALA A 255 -60.93 -18.62 6.65
N ARG A 256 -60.69 -17.68 5.73
CA ARG A 256 -61.59 -17.45 4.58
C ARG A 256 -61.67 -18.66 3.65
N ARG A 257 -60.58 -19.41 3.45
CA ARG A 257 -60.55 -20.63 2.63
C ARG A 257 -61.28 -21.82 3.24
N MET A 258 -61.65 -21.78 4.52
CA MET A 258 -62.44 -22.84 5.18
C MET A 258 -63.94 -22.52 5.22
N MET A 259 -64.36 -21.32 4.81
CA MET A 259 -65.76 -20.91 4.75
C MET A 259 -66.32 -20.86 3.31
N GLU A 260 -65.52 -21.24 2.31
CA GLU A 260 -65.95 -21.65 0.97
C GLU A 260 -65.99 -23.17 0.89
#